data_AF-A0A5B7SW40-F1
#
_entry.id   AF-A0A5B7SW40-F1
#
_cell.length_a   1.000
_cell.length_b   1.000
_cell.length_c   1.000
_cell.angle_alpha   90.00
_cell.angle_beta   90.00
_cell.angle_gamma   90.00
#
_symmetry.space_group_name_H-M   'P 1'
#
loop_
_entity.id
_entity.type
_entity.pdbx_description
1 polymer ?
#
loop_
_entity_poly.entity_id
_entity_poly.type
_entity_poly.pdbx_seq_one_letter_code
_entity_poly.pdbx_strand_id
1 'polypeptide(L)'
;MRSILKNKYFKITIITIITLGIFAIASIFSIYQTEFYHNSIWSFLGPSDNRFHMMRIEGLYQSILRHDYFPVINMSFMDGFGYISNIFYSDFLLYPVALMKLLGYSTAQAIARYYVILNFLTFGVSFLCFYKVQRKYWNSLVFSFVYTLSSYRLHDLLFRHDLGEVGAFLFLPIAMLGIYEIFYGERKRNWLFLTFGMTGIIYSHALSPVLVAILIVIVALCQIPELKLHPKRLLSLLWAAICSGLLSIGYFLPMLEQLKHTTFQLTKTKSILVKGSSSLQDSFNWSLSNIIDKPNIGLILLIASVIIIVSAHKIQNKAIRHFSIIGVAIFIFSTSVFPWILLNKTPFKMIQYTWRFDMITTLLLAIFVASDPLNIFKVNTIKGLLIAFVLLLSISASYRLIQSYSAALIPYSEYNKMSPYSIGGGQEYLPVGTNINTLERTKHQPKITSGKAKITDFKQTGTKLTFNFKNAKDTEVNLPIIGYYGFQSKDSIGQVSKLTMDKQHNNLAKITINGKGKVVVDYYETKIQKSARHFSAISLIIMILIMIAYPFRNKLKPLLLKLKPKNEEKPI
;
A
#
# COMPACT_ATOMS: atom_id res chain seq x y z
N MET A 1 -29.05 39.09 2.87
CA MET A 1 -27.92 38.34 3.46
C MET A 1 -28.30 37.45 4.65
N ARG A 2 -29.06 37.91 5.66
CA ARG A 2 -29.47 37.09 6.82
C ARG A 2 -30.39 35.89 6.52
N SER A 3 -31.19 35.91 5.43
CA SER A 3 -32.06 34.75 5.07
C SER A 3 -31.30 33.61 4.38
N ILE A 4 -30.23 33.92 3.64
CA ILE A 4 -29.37 32.94 2.96
C ILE A 4 -28.63 32.06 3.99
N LEU A 5 -28.18 32.66 5.10
CA LEU A 5 -27.52 31.96 6.21
C LEU A 5 -28.45 31.05 7.04
N LYS A 6 -29.78 31.16 6.90
CA LYS A 6 -30.75 30.25 7.55
C LYS A 6 -31.03 28.99 6.72
N ASN A 7 -30.56 28.92 5.47
CA ASN A 7 -30.74 27.75 4.63
C ASN A 7 -29.85 26.58 5.12
N LYS A 8 -30.48 25.48 5.53
CA LYS A 8 -29.80 24.28 6.03
C LYS A 8 -28.80 23.70 5.02
N TYR A 9 -29.15 23.70 3.72
CA TYR A 9 -28.27 23.20 2.67
C TYR A 9 -27.06 24.11 2.50
N PHE A 10 -27.26 25.43 2.53
CA PHE A 10 -26.17 26.40 2.47
C PHE A 10 -25.18 26.24 3.64
N LYS A 11 -25.69 26.05 4.87
CA LYS A 11 -24.86 25.78 6.05
C LYS A 11 -24.05 24.49 5.93
N ILE A 12 -24.65 23.41 5.42
CA ILE A 12 -23.94 22.14 5.18
C ILE A 12 -22.82 22.36 4.16
N THR A 13 -23.11 23.01 3.04
CA THR A 13 -22.11 23.31 2.00
C THR A 13 -20.94 24.12 2.56
N ILE A 14 -21.20 25.18 3.33
CA ILE A 14 -20.14 25.97 3.97
C ILE A 14 -19.29 25.11 4.90
N ILE A 15 -19.90 24.31 5.78
CA ILE A 15 -19.18 23.44 6.71
C ILE A 15 -18.32 22.43 5.93
N THR A 16 -18.85 21.86 4.84
CA THR A 16 -18.10 20.95 3.98
C THR A 16 -16.89 21.66 3.35
N ILE A 17 -17.07 22.85 2.75
CA ILE A 17 -15.97 23.61 2.15
C ILE A 17 -14.89 23.93 3.19
N ILE A 18 -15.28 24.39 4.38
CA ILE A 18 -14.36 24.68 5.48
C ILE A 18 -13.61 23.41 5.91
N THR A 19 -14.31 22.28 6.03
CA THR A 19 -13.69 21.00 6.40
C THR A 19 -12.64 20.56 5.36
N LEU A 20 -12.97 20.66 4.08
CA LEU A 20 -12.03 20.35 2.99
C LEU A 20 -10.85 21.32 2.98
N GLY A 21 -11.08 22.61 3.23
CA GLY A 21 -10.02 23.61 3.37
C GLY A 21 -9.07 23.28 4.53
N ILE A 22 -9.60 22.92 5.70
CA ILE A 22 -8.81 22.48 6.86
C ILE A 22 -7.96 21.24 6.53
N PHE A 23 -8.53 20.25 5.83
CA PHE A 23 -7.78 19.06 5.42
C PHE A 23 -6.68 19.38 4.43
N ALA A 24 -6.94 20.26 3.45
CA ALA A 24 -5.92 20.68 2.47
C ALA A 24 -4.77 21.43 3.16
N ILE A 25 -5.10 22.38 4.04
CA ILE A 25 -4.13 23.14 4.84
C ILE A 25 -3.28 22.19 5.68
N ALA A 26 -3.91 21.30 6.47
CA ALA A 26 -3.19 20.35 7.31
C ALA A 26 -2.30 19.41 6.48
N SER A 27 -2.74 18.99 5.29
CA SER A 27 -1.98 18.12 4.39
C SER A 27 -0.71 18.77 3.84
N ILE A 28 -0.74 20.09 3.59
CA ILE A 28 0.44 20.85 3.15
C ILE A 28 1.36 21.11 4.33
N PHE A 29 0.83 21.65 5.43
CA PHE A 29 1.65 22.03 6.59
C PHE A 29 2.37 20.84 7.23
N SER A 30 1.76 19.65 7.27
CA SER A 30 2.38 18.47 7.87
C SER A 30 3.61 17.95 7.13
N ILE A 31 3.79 18.34 5.86
CA ILE A 31 4.91 17.87 5.01
C ILE A 31 5.73 19.02 4.42
N TYR A 32 5.35 20.28 4.67
CA TYR A 32 5.97 21.45 4.05
C TYR A 32 7.49 21.48 4.26
N GLN A 33 7.92 21.19 5.49
CA GLN A 33 9.33 21.24 5.86
C GLN A 33 10.16 20.18 5.14
N THR A 34 9.62 18.97 4.93
CA THR A 34 10.36 17.86 4.32
C THR A 34 10.25 17.87 2.80
N GLU A 35 9.11 18.30 2.23
CA GLU A 35 8.79 18.09 0.82
C GLU A 35 8.80 19.36 -0.04
N PHE A 36 8.71 20.55 0.55
CA PHE A 36 8.55 21.80 -0.22
C PHE A 36 9.55 22.91 0.15
N TYR A 37 10.06 22.91 1.39
CA TYR A 37 10.97 23.94 1.88
C TYR A 37 12.20 24.08 0.96
N HIS A 38 12.44 25.30 0.45
CA HIS A 38 13.50 25.60 -0.53
C HIS A 38 13.53 24.74 -1.80
N ASN A 39 12.39 24.20 -2.25
CA ASN A 39 12.34 23.22 -3.35
C ASN A 39 13.24 22.01 -3.06
N SER A 40 13.25 21.56 -1.81
CA SER A 40 13.95 20.37 -1.35
C SER A 40 12.96 19.29 -0.94
N ILE A 41 13.43 18.05 -1.01
CA ILE A 41 12.69 16.85 -0.63
C ILE A 41 13.56 16.02 0.30
N TRP A 42 12.93 15.41 1.30
CA TRP A 42 13.60 14.45 2.13
C TRP A 42 13.97 13.20 1.32
N SER A 43 15.22 12.76 1.44
CA SER A 43 15.75 11.59 0.76
C SER A 43 16.84 10.94 1.60
N PHE A 44 16.45 10.05 2.50
CA PHE A 44 17.39 9.22 3.23
C PHE A 44 17.76 7.96 2.42
N LEU A 45 19.06 7.67 2.28
CA LEU A 45 19.55 6.51 1.51
C LEU A 45 19.75 5.24 2.35
N GLY A 46 19.44 5.28 3.65
CA GLY A 46 19.55 4.13 4.56
C GLY A 46 18.39 3.13 4.40
N PRO A 47 17.70 2.70 5.48
CA PRO A 47 16.56 1.76 5.43
C PRO A 47 15.28 2.34 4.80
N SER A 48 15.37 3.41 4.01
CA SER A 48 14.22 4.06 3.39
C SER A 48 13.96 3.53 1.98
N ASP A 49 12.69 3.41 1.63
CA ASP A 49 12.20 3.00 0.32
C ASP A 49 12.07 4.18 -0.66
N ASN A 50 12.53 5.37 -0.28
CA ASN A 50 12.35 6.62 -1.03
C ASN A 50 12.87 6.50 -2.48
N ARG A 51 14.16 6.20 -2.67
CA ARG A 51 14.75 6.10 -4.02
C ARG A 51 14.25 4.88 -4.79
N PHE A 52 13.84 3.83 -4.09
CA PHE A 52 13.18 2.68 -4.71
C PHE A 52 11.84 3.07 -5.34
N HIS A 53 10.99 3.77 -4.60
CA HIS A 53 9.72 4.26 -5.14
C HIS A 53 9.91 5.30 -6.24
N MET A 54 10.91 6.16 -6.15
CA MET A 54 11.30 7.08 -7.24
C MET A 54 11.56 6.31 -8.54
N MET A 55 12.37 5.24 -8.48
CA MET A 55 12.67 4.40 -9.65
C MET A 55 11.45 3.61 -10.15
N ARG A 56 10.54 3.20 -9.26
CA ARG A 56 9.26 2.60 -9.65
C ARG A 56 8.38 3.58 -10.43
N ILE A 57 8.27 4.82 -9.96
CA ILE A 57 7.53 5.89 -10.62
C ILE A 57 8.15 6.21 -11.98
N GLU A 58 9.49 6.30 -12.06
CA GLU A 58 10.21 6.51 -13.33
C GLU A 58 9.91 5.39 -14.32
N GLY A 59 10.00 4.12 -13.90
CA GLY A 59 9.70 3.00 -14.78
C GLY A 59 8.26 2.97 -15.28
N LEU A 60 7.29 3.26 -14.40
CA LEU A 60 5.89 3.34 -14.78
C LEU A 60 5.66 4.47 -15.79
N TYR A 61 6.23 5.66 -15.54
CA TYR A 61 6.19 6.80 -16.46
C TYR A 61 6.76 6.42 -17.84
N GLN A 62 7.94 5.83 -17.87
CA GLN A 62 8.61 5.40 -19.10
C GLN A 62 7.83 4.31 -19.83
N SER A 63 7.18 3.39 -19.12
CA SER A 63 6.33 2.36 -19.74
C SER A 63 5.06 2.95 -20.34
N ILE A 64 4.40 3.91 -19.68
CA ILE A 64 3.23 4.58 -20.24
C ILE A 64 3.58 5.34 -21.53
N LEU A 65 4.74 6.02 -21.59
CA LEU A 65 5.22 6.66 -22.82
C LEU A 65 5.40 5.67 -23.99
N ARG A 66 5.61 4.39 -23.70
CA ARG A 66 5.72 3.31 -24.69
C ARG A 66 4.40 2.56 -24.91
N HIS A 67 3.28 3.06 -24.37
CA HIS A 67 1.98 2.41 -24.39
C HIS A 67 1.91 1.06 -23.65
N ASP A 68 2.83 0.82 -22.72
CA ASP A 68 2.77 -0.28 -21.77
C ASP A 68 2.17 0.23 -20.45
N TYR A 69 0.87 0.03 -20.29
CA TYR A 69 0.11 0.50 -19.13
C TYR A 69 0.16 -0.48 -17.95
N PHE A 70 0.63 -1.71 -18.12
CA PHE A 70 0.68 -2.70 -17.03
C PHE A 70 2.06 -3.37 -17.01
N PRO A 71 3.14 -2.58 -16.80
CA PRO A 71 4.49 -3.09 -16.93
C PRO A 71 4.77 -4.17 -15.89
N VAL A 72 5.24 -5.32 -16.37
CA VAL A 72 5.66 -6.43 -15.50
C VAL A 72 7.09 -6.24 -15.01
N ILE A 73 7.96 -5.72 -15.87
CA ILE A 73 9.37 -5.47 -15.56
C ILE A 73 9.65 -3.99 -15.75
N ASN A 74 10.23 -3.39 -14.73
CA ASN A 74 10.68 -2.02 -14.79
C ASN A 74 12.14 -1.99 -15.29
N MET A 75 12.31 -1.51 -16.51
CA MET A 75 13.60 -1.42 -17.20
C MET A 75 14.39 -0.15 -16.87
N SER A 76 13.85 0.76 -16.05
CA SER A 76 14.62 1.89 -15.52
C SER A 76 15.57 1.46 -14.40
N PHE A 77 15.33 0.31 -13.77
CA PHE A 77 16.23 -0.25 -12.76
C PHE A 77 17.48 -0.86 -13.38
N MET A 78 18.58 -0.76 -12.64
CA MET A 78 19.89 -1.36 -12.90
C MET A 78 20.32 -1.09 -14.34
N ASP A 79 20.28 0.17 -14.78
CA ASP A 79 20.73 0.63 -16.10
C ASP A 79 20.18 -0.16 -17.30
N GLY A 80 18.97 -0.70 -17.20
CA GLY A 80 18.33 -1.45 -18.28
C GLY A 80 18.40 -2.97 -18.14
N PHE A 81 19.05 -3.50 -17.11
CA PHE A 81 19.03 -4.95 -16.81
C PHE A 81 17.64 -5.43 -16.33
N GLY A 82 16.83 -4.51 -15.80
CA GLY A 82 15.43 -4.71 -15.47
C GLY A 82 15.18 -5.34 -14.10
N TYR A 83 14.11 -4.89 -13.43
CA TYR A 83 13.68 -5.40 -12.12
C TYR A 83 12.18 -5.72 -12.11
N ILE A 84 11.81 -6.89 -11.59
CA ILE A 84 10.42 -7.40 -11.64
C ILE A 84 9.54 -6.92 -10.47
N SER A 85 9.92 -5.81 -9.81
CA SER A 85 9.21 -5.30 -8.63
C SER A 85 7.72 -5.08 -8.86
N ASN A 86 7.29 -4.77 -10.08
CA ASN A 86 5.91 -4.39 -10.40
C ASN A 86 4.91 -5.55 -10.31
N ILE A 87 5.38 -6.80 -10.33
CA ILE A 87 4.54 -7.97 -10.01
C ILE A 87 4.34 -8.13 -8.50
N PHE A 88 5.36 -7.78 -7.71
CA PHE A 88 5.37 -7.97 -6.25
C PHE A 88 4.92 -6.72 -5.48
N TYR A 89 4.83 -5.59 -6.16
CA TYR A 89 4.27 -4.36 -5.66
C TYR A 89 3.31 -3.81 -6.70
N SER A 90 2.06 -3.59 -6.31
CA SER A 90 1.11 -2.96 -7.20
C SER A 90 1.52 -1.54 -7.57
N ASP A 91 1.33 -1.20 -8.85
CA ASP A 91 1.47 0.16 -9.36
C ASP A 91 0.21 1.02 -9.19
N PHE A 92 -0.89 0.46 -8.64
CA PHE A 92 -2.18 1.13 -8.51
C PHE A 92 -2.08 2.52 -7.88
N LEU A 93 -1.32 2.65 -6.80
CA LEU A 93 -1.08 3.94 -6.13
C LEU A 93 -0.02 4.81 -6.79
N LEU A 94 0.70 4.33 -7.81
CA LEU A 94 1.75 5.10 -8.49
C LEU A 94 1.23 5.81 -9.76
N TYR A 95 0.11 5.36 -10.33
CA TYR A 95 -0.47 6.00 -11.53
C TYR A 95 -0.71 7.51 -11.37
N PRO A 96 -1.28 8.03 -10.25
CA PRO A 96 -1.45 9.48 -10.10
C PRO A 96 -0.12 10.24 -10.22
N VAL A 97 0.97 9.69 -9.72
CA VAL A 97 2.31 10.31 -9.78
C VAL A 97 2.87 10.25 -11.19
N ALA A 98 2.77 9.09 -11.86
CA ALA A 98 3.21 8.94 -13.24
C ALA A 98 2.44 9.88 -14.19
N LEU A 99 1.13 10.07 -13.96
CA LEU A 99 0.31 11.04 -14.71
C LEU A 99 0.78 12.48 -14.49
N MET A 100 1.13 12.89 -13.26
CA MET A 100 1.71 14.21 -13.03
C MET A 100 3.03 14.40 -13.80
N LYS A 101 3.86 13.37 -13.91
CA LYS A 101 5.08 13.45 -14.72
C LYS A 101 4.79 13.64 -16.21
N LEU A 102 3.75 12.98 -16.74
CA LEU A 102 3.28 13.21 -18.12
C LEU A 102 2.78 14.65 -18.34
N LEU A 103 2.31 15.34 -17.29
CA LEU A 103 1.96 16.76 -17.33
C LEU A 103 3.17 17.71 -17.23
N GLY A 104 4.39 17.19 -17.14
CA GLY A 104 5.63 17.97 -17.10
C GLY A 104 6.21 18.23 -15.71
N TYR A 105 5.63 17.69 -14.64
CA TYR A 105 6.24 17.79 -13.31
C TYR A 105 7.49 16.92 -13.19
N SER A 106 8.51 17.42 -12.48
CA SER A 106 9.67 16.60 -12.10
C SER A 106 9.27 15.47 -11.14
N THR A 107 10.11 14.45 -10.96
CA THR A 107 9.82 13.35 -10.03
C THR A 107 9.60 13.83 -8.60
N ALA A 108 10.49 14.68 -8.07
CA ALA A 108 10.36 15.27 -6.74
C ALA A 108 9.05 16.06 -6.60
N GLN A 109 8.76 16.92 -7.58
CA GLN A 109 7.53 17.72 -7.63
C GLN A 109 6.26 16.87 -7.63
N ALA A 110 6.25 15.76 -8.38
CA ALA A 110 5.12 14.85 -8.47
C ALA A 110 4.92 14.09 -7.14
N ILE A 111 5.99 13.61 -6.50
CA ILE A 111 5.93 12.92 -5.20
C ILE A 111 5.43 13.86 -4.10
N ALA A 112 6.00 15.06 -3.98
CA ALA A 112 5.60 16.03 -2.94
C ALA A 112 4.10 16.39 -3.03
N ARG A 113 3.59 16.61 -4.26
CA ARG A 113 2.15 16.86 -4.50
C ARG A 113 1.31 15.63 -4.21
N TYR A 114 1.80 14.45 -4.55
CA TYR A 114 1.10 13.20 -4.26
C TYR A 114 0.97 12.95 -2.75
N TYR A 115 1.96 13.32 -1.93
CA TYR A 115 1.84 13.29 -0.47
C TYR A 115 0.76 14.22 0.07
N VAL A 116 0.57 15.41 -0.51
CA VAL A 116 -0.57 16.27 -0.18
C VAL A 116 -1.89 15.56 -0.48
N ILE A 117 -2.01 14.92 -1.65
CA ILE A 117 -3.22 14.19 -2.05
C ILE A 117 -3.48 13.01 -1.10
N LEU A 118 -2.47 12.20 -0.80
CA LEU A 118 -2.61 11.06 0.11
C LEU A 118 -3.04 11.49 1.51
N ASN A 119 -2.44 12.55 2.06
CA ASN A 119 -2.88 13.11 3.34
C ASN A 119 -4.33 13.59 3.27
N PHE A 120 -4.69 14.37 2.25
CA PHE A 120 -6.04 14.90 2.07
C PHE A 120 -7.08 13.78 1.99
N LEU A 121 -6.81 12.75 1.18
CA LEU A 121 -7.67 11.59 1.06
C LEU A 121 -7.76 10.81 2.38
N THR A 122 -6.66 10.67 3.12
CA THR A 122 -6.66 9.97 4.41
C THR A 122 -7.49 10.72 5.45
N PHE A 123 -7.37 12.05 5.53
CA PHE A 123 -8.23 12.89 6.37
C PHE A 123 -9.70 12.71 6.00
N GLY A 124 -10.04 12.82 4.71
CA GLY A 124 -11.42 12.68 4.23
C GLY A 124 -12.02 11.30 4.52
N VAL A 125 -11.30 10.22 4.15
CA VAL A 125 -11.78 8.85 4.32
C VAL A 125 -11.93 8.49 5.80
N SER A 126 -10.94 8.83 6.63
CA SER A 126 -11.01 8.58 8.07
C SER A 126 -12.18 9.34 8.72
N PHE A 127 -12.34 10.63 8.40
CA PHE A 127 -13.46 11.45 8.84
C PHE A 127 -14.81 10.81 8.47
N LEU A 128 -14.99 10.43 7.19
CA LEU A 128 -16.25 9.88 6.69
C LEU A 128 -16.57 8.52 7.33
N CYS A 129 -15.57 7.65 7.49
CA CYS A 129 -15.76 6.34 8.13
C CYS A 129 -16.19 6.49 9.59
N PHE A 130 -15.53 7.37 10.35
CA PHE A 130 -15.89 7.61 11.75
C PHE A 130 -17.23 8.32 11.90
N TYR A 131 -17.51 9.30 11.03
CA TYR A 131 -18.78 10.02 11.02
C TYR A 131 -19.96 9.10 10.71
N LYS A 132 -19.79 8.11 9.83
CA LYS A 132 -20.83 7.12 9.53
C LYS A 132 -21.28 6.36 10.78
N VAL A 133 -20.34 6.03 11.68
CA VAL A 133 -20.60 5.27 12.90
C VAL A 133 -21.15 6.17 14.02
N GLN A 134 -20.44 7.24 14.36
CA GLN A 134 -20.74 8.05 15.55
C GLN A 134 -21.67 9.23 15.29
N ARG A 135 -21.80 9.69 14.04
CA ARG A 135 -22.60 10.87 13.63
C ARG A 135 -22.23 12.17 14.37
N LYS A 136 -21.02 12.23 14.94
CA LYS A 136 -20.49 13.38 15.68
C LYS A 136 -19.39 14.07 14.87
N TYR A 137 -19.68 15.26 14.35
CA TYR A 137 -18.77 16.01 13.48
C TYR A 137 -17.39 16.25 14.12
N TRP A 138 -17.35 16.84 15.32
CA TRP A 138 -16.09 17.15 16.01
C TRP A 138 -15.28 15.91 16.38
N ASN A 139 -15.93 14.83 16.79
CA ASN A 139 -15.25 13.56 17.06
C ASN A 139 -14.64 12.98 15.77
N SER A 140 -15.33 13.14 14.64
CA SER A 140 -14.83 12.68 13.33
C SER A 140 -13.64 13.53 12.87
N LEU A 141 -13.64 14.84 13.13
CA LEU A 141 -12.46 15.69 12.94
C LEU A 141 -11.30 15.22 13.81
N VAL A 142 -11.51 15.00 15.11
CA VAL A 142 -10.48 14.48 16.03
C VAL A 142 -9.90 13.17 15.51
N PHE A 143 -10.75 12.22 15.10
CA PHE A 143 -10.31 10.95 14.53
C PHE A 143 -9.41 11.18 13.30
N SER A 144 -9.85 12.02 12.36
CA SER A 144 -9.10 12.27 11.13
C SER A 144 -7.71 12.85 11.38
N PHE A 145 -7.57 13.75 12.37
CA PHE A 145 -6.28 14.34 12.73
C PHE A 145 -5.38 13.39 13.53
N VAL A 146 -5.90 12.79 14.60
CA VAL A 146 -5.13 11.87 15.44
C VAL A 146 -4.66 10.65 14.64
N TYR A 147 -5.46 10.18 13.69
CA TYR A 147 -5.10 9.05 12.83
C TYR A 147 -4.14 9.43 11.71
N THR A 148 -4.42 10.49 10.95
CA THR A 148 -3.63 10.85 9.75
C THR A 148 -2.25 11.40 10.13
N LEU A 149 -2.14 12.09 11.26
CA LEU A 149 -0.90 12.72 11.73
C LEU A 149 -0.26 11.96 12.90
N SER A 150 -0.59 10.68 13.08
CA SER A 150 0.08 9.86 14.09
C SER A 150 1.57 9.68 13.76
N SER A 151 2.41 9.58 14.79
CA SER A 151 3.86 9.45 14.59
C SER A 151 4.24 8.26 13.74
N TYR A 152 3.55 7.13 13.89
CA TYR A 152 3.83 5.93 13.10
C TYR A 152 3.55 6.15 11.61
N ARG A 153 2.40 6.75 11.27
CA ARG A 153 2.10 7.05 9.86
C ARG A 153 3.05 8.10 9.30
N LEU A 154 3.46 9.09 10.09
CA LEU A 154 4.46 10.08 9.69
C LEU A 154 5.85 9.46 9.54
N HIS A 155 6.21 8.44 10.32
CA HIS A 155 7.42 7.65 10.11
C HIS A 155 7.41 6.98 8.73
N ASP A 156 6.29 6.34 8.36
CA ASP A 156 6.15 5.71 7.04
C ASP A 156 6.17 6.73 5.90
N LEU A 157 5.50 7.87 6.08
CA LEU A 157 5.41 8.92 5.07
C LEU A 157 6.72 9.70 4.89
N LEU A 158 7.30 10.20 5.98
CA LEU A 158 8.36 11.20 5.96
C LEU A 158 9.75 10.62 6.18
N PHE A 159 9.89 9.52 6.93
CA PHE A 159 11.21 8.91 7.14
C PHE A 159 11.44 7.75 6.18
N ARG A 160 10.60 6.72 6.24
CA ARG A 160 10.74 5.50 5.43
C ARG A 160 10.35 5.71 3.98
N HIS A 161 9.39 6.59 3.68
CA HIS A 161 8.80 6.76 2.36
C HIS A 161 8.17 5.47 1.80
N ASP A 162 7.60 4.64 2.67
CA ASP A 162 6.91 3.41 2.26
C ASP A 162 5.53 3.76 1.70
N LEU A 163 5.48 4.03 0.39
CA LEU A 163 4.23 4.40 -0.30
C LEU A 163 3.17 3.32 -0.19
N GLY A 164 3.58 2.05 -0.07
CA GLY A 164 2.66 0.95 0.11
C GLY A 164 1.96 1.04 1.46
N GLU A 165 2.74 1.16 2.53
CA GLU A 165 2.21 1.21 3.90
C GLU A 165 1.37 2.48 4.14
N VAL A 166 1.84 3.64 3.65
CA VAL A 166 1.06 4.90 3.64
C VAL A 166 -0.26 4.73 2.89
N GLY A 167 -0.25 4.01 1.77
CA GLY A 167 -1.44 3.66 1.02
C GLY A 167 -2.41 2.78 1.82
N ALA A 168 -1.89 1.80 2.59
CA ALA A 168 -2.71 0.98 3.47
C ALA A 168 -3.43 1.82 4.53
N PHE A 169 -2.80 2.86 5.10
CA PHE A 169 -3.44 3.81 6.01
C PHE A 169 -4.64 4.55 5.41
N LEU A 170 -4.67 4.78 4.09
CA LEU A 170 -5.84 5.37 3.44
C LEU A 170 -7.06 4.43 3.49
N PHE A 171 -6.85 3.13 3.28
CA PHE A 171 -7.94 2.15 3.17
C PHE A 171 -8.29 1.46 4.49
N LEU A 172 -7.40 1.51 5.48
CA LEU A 172 -7.57 0.84 6.77
C LEU A 172 -8.82 1.32 7.56
N PRO A 173 -9.21 2.61 7.58
CA PRO A 173 -10.47 3.04 8.19
C PRO A 173 -11.71 2.42 7.52
N ILE A 174 -11.65 2.17 6.21
CA ILE A 174 -12.74 1.53 5.45
C ILE A 174 -12.85 0.05 5.85
N ALA A 175 -11.71 -0.65 5.94
CA ALA A 175 -11.69 -2.04 6.42
C ALA A 175 -12.24 -2.12 7.85
N MET A 176 -11.81 -1.22 8.73
CA MET A 176 -12.26 -1.18 10.13
C MET A 176 -13.75 -0.84 10.26
N LEU A 177 -14.27 0.04 9.42
CA LEU A 177 -15.71 0.28 9.32
C LEU A 177 -16.45 -1.02 8.96
N GLY A 178 -15.93 -1.80 8.01
CA GLY A 178 -16.48 -3.12 7.67
C GLY A 178 -16.44 -4.10 8.84
N ILE A 179 -15.33 -4.17 9.58
CA ILE A 179 -15.21 -4.97 10.82
C ILE A 179 -16.26 -4.52 11.84
N TYR A 180 -16.35 -3.23 12.12
CA TYR A 180 -17.32 -2.67 13.06
C TYR A 180 -18.75 -3.06 12.67
N GLU A 181 -19.13 -2.86 11.42
CA GLU A 181 -20.49 -3.14 10.97
C GLU A 181 -20.83 -4.63 10.98
N ILE A 182 -19.86 -5.50 10.65
CA ILE A 182 -20.07 -6.96 10.68
C ILE A 182 -20.23 -7.48 12.11
N PHE A 183 -19.53 -6.93 13.10
CA PHE A 183 -19.53 -7.48 14.47
C PHE A 183 -20.39 -6.71 15.47
N TYR A 184 -20.58 -5.41 15.27
CA TYR A 184 -21.28 -4.52 16.22
C TYR A 184 -22.42 -3.74 15.57
N GLY A 185 -22.39 -3.55 14.25
CA GLY A 185 -23.45 -2.86 13.50
C GLY A 185 -24.63 -3.75 13.09
N GLU A 186 -25.54 -3.15 12.32
CA GLU A 186 -26.72 -3.82 11.77
C GLU A 186 -26.37 -4.65 10.51
N ARG A 187 -26.94 -5.85 10.39
CA ARG A 187 -26.64 -6.90 9.37
C ARG A 187 -26.78 -6.51 7.87
N LYS A 188 -27.19 -5.29 7.50
CA LYS A 188 -27.63 -4.94 6.14
C LYS A 188 -26.47 -4.67 5.16
N ARG A 189 -25.74 -5.72 4.75
CA ARG A 189 -24.72 -5.72 3.65
C ARG A 189 -23.48 -4.83 3.86
N ASN A 190 -23.14 -4.52 5.10
CA ASN A 190 -21.96 -3.70 5.41
C ASN A 190 -20.61 -4.41 5.22
N TRP A 191 -20.61 -5.67 4.79
CA TRP A 191 -19.39 -6.41 4.43
C TRP A 191 -18.67 -5.85 3.20
N LEU A 192 -19.36 -5.06 2.37
CA LEU A 192 -18.75 -4.35 1.23
C LEU A 192 -17.65 -3.38 1.67
N PHE A 193 -17.80 -2.72 2.83
CA PHE A 193 -16.73 -1.87 3.37
C PHE A 193 -15.48 -2.70 3.66
N LEU A 194 -15.64 -3.90 4.23
CA LEU A 194 -14.51 -4.80 4.45
C LEU A 194 -13.91 -5.24 3.11
N THR A 195 -14.73 -5.53 2.09
CA THR A 195 -14.23 -5.89 0.76
C THR A 195 -13.37 -4.81 0.13
N PHE A 196 -13.89 -3.58 0.03
CA PHE A 196 -13.14 -2.48 -0.59
C PHE A 196 -11.96 -2.04 0.25
N GLY A 197 -12.09 -2.04 1.58
CA GLY A 197 -10.99 -1.78 2.49
C GLY A 197 -9.86 -2.79 2.30
N MET A 198 -10.16 -4.10 2.35
CA MET A 198 -9.16 -5.15 2.15
C MET A 198 -8.55 -5.13 0.76
N THR A 199 -9.34 -4.93 -0.29
CA THR A 199 -8.83 -4.82 -1.66
C THR A 199 -7.89 -3.64 -1.81
N GLY A 200 -8.28 -2.45 -1.30
CA GLY A 200 -7.42 -1.27 -1.32
C GLY A 200 -6.11 -1.49 -0.56
N ILE A 201 -6.16 -2.15 0.61
CA ILE A 201 -4.96 -2.52 1.36
C ILE A 201 -4.07 -3.50 0.57
N ILE A 202 -4.63 -4.53 -0.06
CA ILE A 202 -3.87 -5.50 -0.88
C ILE A 202 -3.13 -4.80 -2.03
N TYR A 203 -3.82 -3.90 -2.75
CA TYR A 203 -3.24 -3.12 -3.85
C TYR A 203 -2.33 -1.98 -3.38
N SER A 204 -2.18 -1.78 -2.06
CA SER A 204 -1.25 -0.81 -1.48
C SER A 204 0.00 -1.50 -0.95
N HIS A 205 -0.19 -2.45 -0.03
CA HIS A 205 0.90 -3.14 0.67
C HIS A 205 0.50 -4.59 0.94
N ALA A 206 1.19 -5.54 0.32
CA ALA A 206 0.80 -6.96 0.31
C ALA A 206 0.82 -7.64 1.69
N LEU A 207 1.55 -7.08 2.67
CA LEU A 207 1.68 -7.66 4.01
C LEU A 207 0.60 -7.15 4.98
N SER A 208 0.13 -5.91 4.85
CA SER A 208 -0.90 -5.32 5.73
C SER A 208 -2.22 -6.12 5.79
N PRO A 209 -2.70 -6.82 4.73
CA PRO A 209 -3.88 -7.67 4.80
C PRO A 209 -3.77 -8.76 5.86
N VAL A 210 -2.56 -9.29 6.11
CA VAL A 210 -2.33 -10.31 7.14
C VAL A 210 -2.57 -9.72 8.54
N LEU A 211 -2.13 -8.49 8.79
CA LEU A 211 -2.36 -7.79 10.06
C LEU A 211 -3.84 -7.52 10.30
N VAL A 212 -4.58 -7.12 9.25
CA VAL A 212 -6.03 -6.93 9.34
C VAL A 212 -6.75 -8.26 9.54
N ALA A 213 -6.30 -9.35 8.92
CA ALA A 213 -6.85 -10.68 9.16
C ALA A 213 -6.66 -11.13 10.63
N ILE A 214 -5.48 -10.89 11.21
CA ILE A 214 -5.22 -11.13 12.63
C ILE A 214 -6.19 -10.30 13.50
N LEU A 215 -6.38 -9.02 13.18
CA LEU A 215 -7.36 -8.17 13.89
C LEU A 215 -8.79 -8.73 13.79
N ILE A 216 -9.23 -9.18 12.60
CA ILE A 216 -10.55 -9.79 12.40
C ILE A 216 -10.72 -11.01 13.31
N VAL A 217 -9.70 -11.88 13.39
CA VAL A 217 -9.72 -13.05 14.27
C VAL A 217 -9.83 -12.64 15.73
N ILE A 218 -9.02 -11.70 16.20
CA ILE A 218 -9.07 -11.21 17.59
C ILE A 218 -10.46 -10.62 17.92
N VAL A 219 -11.01 -9.78 17.03
CA VAL A 219 -12.36 -9.20 17.21
C VAL A 219 -13.43 -10.30 17.19
N ALA A 220 -13.32 -11.30 16.32
CA ALA A 220 -14.23 -12.44 16.29
C ALA A 220 -14.21 -13.23 17.60
N LEU A 221 -13.03 -13.44 18.19
CA LEU A 221 -12.88 -14.11 19.49
C LEU A 221 -13.59 -13.31 20.60
N CYS A 222 -13.41 -11.98 20.65
CA CYS A 222 -14.15 -11.12 21.59
C CYS A 222 -15.66 -11.11 21.36
N GLN A 223 -16.12 -11.49 20.16
CA GLN A 223 -17.52 -11.48 19.74
C GLN A 223 -18.10 -12.90 19.57
N ILE A 224 -17.49 -13.94 20.15
CA ILE A 224 -18.05 -15.31 20.13
C ILE A 224 -19.51 -15.37 20.57
N PRO A 225 -19.95 -14.70 21.68
CA PRO A 225 -21.36 -14.72 22.09
C PRO A 225 -22.29 -14.15 21.00
N GLU A 226 -21.87 -13.07 20.36
CA GLU A 226 -22.61 -12.42 19.26
C GLU A 226 -22.67 -13.33 18.02
N LEU A 227 -21.57 -14.00 17.68
CA LEU A 227 -21.51 -14.93 16.55
C LEU A 227 -22.40 -16.15 16.76
N LYS A 228 -22.54 -16.65 18.01
CA LYS A 228 -23.47 -17.74 18.34
C LYS A 228 -24.93 -17.33 18.15
N LEU A 229 -25.31 -16.13 18.61
CA LEU A 229 -26.66 -15.59 18.39
C LEU A 229 -26.93 -15.29 16.92
N HIS A 230 -25.90 -14.82 16.20
CA HIS A 230 -26.04 -14.27 14.88
C HIS A 230 -25.04 -14.85 13.85
N PRO A 231 -25.08 -16.17 13.56
CA PRO A 231 -24.06 -16.86 12.75
C PRO A 231 -23.93 -16.37 11.30
N LYS A 232 -24.97 -15.76 10.73
CA LYS A 232 -24.91 -15.11 9.40
C LYS A 232 -23.85 -13.99 9.29
N ARG A 233 -23.32 -13.49 10.43
CA ARG A 233 -22.16 -12.58 10.45
C ARG A 233 -20.90 -13.26 9.87
N LEU A 234 -20.72 -14.58 10.10
CA LEU A 234 -19.62 -15.36 9.48
C LEU A 234 -19.76 -15.45 7.95
N LEU A 235 -20.98 -15.60 7.44
CA LEU A 235 -21.23 -15.56 6.00
C LEU A 235 -20.87 -14.19 5.40
N SER A 236 -21.06 -13.11 6.16
CA SER A 236 -20.65 -11.77 5.73
C SER A 236 -19.13 -11.63 5.65
N LEU A 237 -18.38 -12.21 6.59
CA LEU A 237 -16.91 -12.30 6.52
C LEU A 237 -16.47 -13.15 5.33
N LEU A 238 -17.12 -14.28 5.09
CA LEU A 238 -16.83 -15.15 3.96
C LEU A 238 -17.04 -14.42 2.62
N TRP A 239 -18.15 -13.71 2.46
CA TRP A 239 -18.38 -12.88 1.27
C TRP A 239 -17.35 -11.77 1.13
N ALA A 240 -16.98 -11.11 2.23
CA ALA A 240 -15.93 -10.10 2.19
C ALA A 240 -14.60 -10.68 1.71
N ALA A 241 -14.20 -11.85 2.22
CA ALA A 241 -12.98 -12.55 1.86
C ALA A 241 -13.00 -13.00 0.39
N ILE A 242 -14.07 -13.67 -0.06
CA ILE A 242 -14.22 -14.14 -1.45
C ILE A 242 -14.16 -12.96 -2.41
N CYS A 243 -14.94 -11.90 -2.18
CA CYS A 243 -14.96 -10.75 -3.08
C CYS A 243 -13.62 -10.00 -3.10
N SER A 244 -12.96 -9.82 -1.95
CA SER A 244 -11.61 -9.21 -1.92
C SER A 244 -10.59 -10.07 -2.66
N GLY A 245 -10.68 -11.39 -2.50
CA GLY A 245 -9.85 -12.35 -3.20
C GLY A 245 -10.02 -12.24 -4.72
N LEU A 246 -11.25 -12.31 -5.21
CA LEU A 246 -11.58 -12.19 -6.64
C LEU A 246 -11.08 -10.87 -7.24
N LEU A 247 -11.29 -9.75 -6.53
CA LEU A 247 -10.79 -8.45 -6.94
C LEU A 247 -9.25 -8.38 -6.97
N SER A 248 -8.55 -9.25 -6.24
CA SER A 248 -7.09 -9.25 -6.09
C SER A 248 -6.39 -10.39 -6.84
N ILE A 249 -7.11 -11.24 -7.57
CA ILE A 249 -6.54 -12.33 -8.38
C ILE A 249 -5.52 -11.80 -9.40
N GLY A 250 -5.80 -10.66 -10.02
CA GLY A 250 -4.92 -9.97 -10.97
C GLY A 250 -3.61 -9.49 -10.35
N TYR A 251 -3.51 -9.43 -9.03
CA TYR A 251 -2.26 -9.17 -8.31
C TYR A 251 -1.58 -10.48 -7.86
N PHE A 252 -2.32 -11.37 -7.18
CA PHE A 252 -1.73 -12.56 -6.58
C PHE A 252 -1.31 -13.65 -7.59
N LEU A 253 -2.08 -13.89 -8.66
CA LEU A 253 -1.73 -14.97 -9.60
C LEU A 253 -0.44 -14.70 -10.39
N PRO A 254 -0.19 -13.50 -10.96
CA PRO A 254 1.11 -13.16 -11.53
C PRO A 254 2.28 -13.38 -10.56
N MET A 255 2.10 -12.96 -9.31
CA MET A 255 3.10 -13.09 -8.25
C MET A 255 3.41 -14.57 -7.95
N LEU A 256 2.36 -15.39 -7.78
CA LEU A 256 2.50 -16.82 -7.53
C LEU A 256 3.12 -17.56 -8.73
N GLU A 257 2.78 -17.16 -9.96
CA GLU A 257 3.42 -17.69 -11.17
C GLU A 257 4.93 -17.42 -11.15
N GLN A 258 5.35 -16.19 -10.85
CA GLN A 258 6.79 -15.88 -10.74
C GLN A 258 7.48 -16.70 -9.65
N LEU A 259 6.88 -16.80 -8.46
CA LEU A 259 7.42 -17.59 -7.34
C LEU A 259 7.54 -19.08 -7.65
N LYS A 260 6.69 -19.62 -8.54
CA LYS A 260 6.77 -21.02 -9.00
C LYS A 260 7.96 -21.25 -9.94
N HIS A 261 8.28 -20.27 -10.79
CA HIS A 261 9.30 -20.42 -11.83
C HIS A 261 10.69 -19.93 -11.42
N THR A 262 10.78 -19.01 -10.46
CA THR A 262 12.04 -18.39 -10.02
C THR A 262 12.17 -18.45 -8.50
N THR A 263 13.32 -18.89 -8.00
CA THR A 263 13.66 -18.75 -6.58
C THR A 263 14.25 -17.37 -6.34
N PHE A 264 13.54 -16.54 -5.59
CA PHE A 264 13.93 -15.16 -5.29
C PHE A 264 14.60 -15.02 -3.93
N GLN A 265 15.43 -13.98 -3.75
CA GLN A 265 16.09 -13.69 -2.47
C GLN A 265 15.08 -13.60 -1.32
N LEU A 266 13.90 -13.02 -1.55
CA LEU A 266 12.75 -12.98 -0.63
C LEU A 266 12.49 -14.32 0.07
N THR A 267 12.59 -15.43 -0.66
CA THR A 267 12.25 -16.77 -0.15
C THR A 267 13.35 -17.40 0.70
N LYS A 268 14.57 -16.87 0.65
CA LYS A 268 15.77 -17.39 1.33
C LYS A 268 16.26 -16.51 2.47
N THR A 269 15.78 -15.27 2.59
CA THR A 269 16.17 -14.34 3.65
C THR A 269 15.91 -14.93 5.04
N LYS A 270 16.91 -14.83 5.92
CA LYS A 270 16.78 -15.23 7.33
C LYS A 270 15.73 -14.36 8.01
N SER A 271 14.98 -14.96 8.95
CA SER A 271 14.01 -14.20 9.73
C SER A 271 14.71 -13.12 10.55
N ILE A 272 14.21 -11.89 10.45
CA ILE A 272 14.63 -10.76 11.26
C ILE A 272 13.63 -10.42 12.37
N LEU A 273 12.60 -11.27 12.58
CA LEU A 273 11.46 -11.00 13.46
C LEU A 273 11.86 -10.55 14.88
N VAL A 274 12.82 -11.25 15.50
CA VAL A 274 13.28 -10.93 16.86
C VAL A 274 14.15 -9.66 16.87
N LYS A 275 15.09 -9.54 15.92
CA LYS A 275 15.98 -8.38 15.81
C LYS A 275 15.23 -7.10 15.43
N GLY A 276 14.12 -7.24 14.70
CA GLY A 276 13.23 -6.15 14.29
C GLY A 276 12.26 -5.71 15.39
N SER A 277 12.30 -6.32 16.58
CA SER A 277 11.46 -5.96 17.71
C SER A 277 12.13 -4.91 18.59
N SER A 278 11.47 -3.77 18.77
CA SER A 278 11.95 -2.69 19.64
C SER A 278 11.52 -2.93 21.09
N SER A 279 12.27 -2.41 22.05
CA SER A 279 11.87 -2.50 23.45
C SER A 279 10.65 -1.61 23.74
N LEU A 280 9.89 -1.95 24.78
CA LEU A 280 8.77 -1.12 25.22
C LEU A 280 9.28 0.25 25.72
N GLN A 281 10.43 0.28 26.39
CA GLN A 281 11.05 1.51 26.88
C GLN A 281 11.41 2.44 25.73
N ASP A 282 12.01 1.92 24.67
CA ASP A 282 12.33 2.71 23.47
C ASP A 282 11.07 3.29 22.84
N SER A 283 10.02 2.47 22.69
CA SER A 283 8.73 2.90 22.14
C SER A 283 8.11 4.05 22.93
N PHE A 284 8.24 4.03 24.27
CA PHE A 284 7.83 5.12 25.15
C PHE A 284 8.71 6.37 24.95
N ASN A 285 10.03 6.21 25.01
CA ASN A 285 10.99 7.31 24.88
C ASN A 285 10.85 8.05 23.55
N TRP A 286 10.69 7.31 22.44
CA TRP A 286 10.52 7.88 21.11
C TRP A 286 9.19 8.62 20.97
N SER A 287 8.11 8.06 21.52
CA SER A 287 6.79 8.70 21.53
C SER A 287 6.78 10.00 22.36
N LEU A 288 7.43 10.00 23.53
CA LEU A 288 7.57 11.17 24.41
C LEU A 288 8.46 12.26 23.78
N SER A 289 9.54 11.85 23.12
CA SER A 289 10.48 12.76 22.46
C SER A 289 9.98 13.28 21.11
N ASN A 290 8.82 12.78 20.64
CA ASN A 290 8.19 13.18 19.38
C ASN A 290 9.16 13.08 18.19
N ILE A 291 9.83 11.93 18.08
CA ILE A 291 10.71 11.57 16.96
C ILE A 291 9.97 10.67 15.97
N ILE A 292 10.34 10.74 14.69
CA ILE A 292 9.70 9.98 13.59
C ILE A 292 10.70 9.25 12.70
N ASP A 293 12.00 9.27 13.05
CA ASP A 293 13.03 8.43 12.44
C ASP A 293 13.04 6.99 13.01
N LYS A 294 12.30 6.77 14.10
CA LYS A 294 12.02 5.46 14.70
C LYS A 294 10.52 5.16 14.68
N PRO A 295 10.10 3.91 14.45
CA PRO A 295 8.69 3.55 14.47
C PRO A 295 8.13 3.66 15.90
N ASN A 296 7.07 4.43 16.08
CA ASN A 296 6.37 4.59 17.36
C ASN A 296 4.96 5.17 17.18
N ILE A 297 4.07 4.95 18.15
CA ILE A 297 2.66 5.39 18.08
C ILE A 297 2.45 6.89 18.37
N GLY A 298 3.45 7.56 18.97
CA GLY A 298 3.41 8.99 19.28
C GLY A 298 2.73 9.34 20.60
N LEU A 299 3.00 10.56 21.08
CA LEU A 299 2.62 11.04 22.41
C LEU A 299 1.12 10.88 22.73
N ILE A 300 0.23 11.29 21.83
CA ILE A 300 -1.22 11.26 22.06
C ILE A 300 -1.72 9.83 22.24
N LEU A 301 -1.25 8.90 21.41
CA LEU A 301 -1.65 7.51 21.47
C LEU A 301 -1.00 6.77 22.63
N LEU A 302 0.22 7.16 23.02
CA LEU A 302 0.86 6.67 24.24
C LEU A 302 0.06 7.05 25.49
N ILE A 303 -0.34 8.33 25.62
CA ILE A 303 -1.19 8.79 26.73
C ILE A 303 -2.53 8.04 26.71
N ALA A 304 -3.14 7.86 25.54
CA ALA A 304 -4.36 7.08 25.39
C ALA A 304 -4.19 5.64 25.90
N SER A 305 -3.08 4.97 25.57
CA SER A 305 -2.76 3.62 26.07
C SER A 305 -2.71 3.57 27.59
N VAL A 306 -2.03 4.52 28.23
CA VAL A 306 -1.94 4.59 29.70
C VAL A 306 -3.31 4.82 30.32
N ILE A 307 -4.12 5.73 29.76
CA ILE A 307 -5.48 5.98 30.24
C ILE A 307 -6.34 4.71 30.11
N ILE A 308 -6.25 3.99 28.99
CA ILE A 308 -7.04 2.77 28.76
C ILE A 308 -6.70 1.71 29.81
N ILE A 309 -5.41 1.50 30.14
CA ILE A 309 -4.98 0.50 31.13
C ILE A 309 -5.70 0.71 32.47
N VAL A 310 -5.84 1.97 32.92
CA VAL A 310 -6.46 2.28 34.22
C VAL A 310 -7.98 2.43 34.17
N SER A 311 -8.57 2.65 32.99
CA SER A 311 -9.97 3.07 32.86
C SER A 311 -10.83 2.24 31.91
N ALA A 312 -10.30 1.17 31.31
CA ALA A 312 -11.05 0.33 30.36
C ALA A 312 -12.39 -0.20 30.93
N HIS A 313 -12.44 -0.46 32.24
CA HIS A 313 -13.66 -0.90 32.94
C HIS A 313 -14.78 0.17 32.96
N LYS A 314 -14.43 1.46 32.83
CA LYS A 314 -15.39 2.58 32.79
C LYS A 314 -16.01 2.80 31.40
N ILE A 315 -15.46 2.16 30.36
CA ILE A 315 -15.93 2.32 28.98
C ILE A 315 -17.23 1.53 28.79
N GLN A 316 -18.34 2.25 28.65
CA GLN A 316 -19.68 1.66 28.51
C GLN A 316 -19.94 1.07 27.11
N ASN A 317 -19.46 1.75 26.06
CA ASN A 317 -19.65 1.26 24.70
C ASN A 317 -18.80 0.00 24.45
N LYS A 318 -19.45 -1.14 24.26
CA LYS A 318 -18.80 -2.45 24.07
C LYS A 318 -17.76 -2.46 22.94
N ALA A 319 -18.08 -1.87 21.79
CA ALA A 319 -17.18 -1.85 20.64
C ALA A 319 -15.92 -1.02 20.94
N ILE A 320 -16.11 0.18 21.49
CA ILE A 320 -14.99 1.05 21.89
C ILE A 320 -14.14 0.37 22.96
N ARG A 321 -14.74 -0.28 23.95
CA ARG A 321 -14.01 -1.02 24.99
C ARG A 321 -13.15 -2.14 24.39
N HIS A 322 -13.72 -2.96 23.51
CA HIS A 322 -12.97 -4.02 22.83
C HIS A 322 -11.82 -3.45 22.00
N PHE A 323 -12.07 -2.45 21.17
CA PHE A 323 -11.02 -1.82 20.36
C PHE A 323 -9.92 -1.18 21.20
N SER A 324 -10.27 -0.57 22.33
CA SER A 324 -9.30 0.03 23.26
C SER A 324 -8.38 -1.02 23.86
N ILE A 325 -8.95 -2.10 24.40
CA ILE A 325 -8.17 -3.19 25.01
C ILE A 325 -7.30 -3.90 23.96
N ILE A 326 -7.86 -4.20 22.79
CA ILE A 326 -7.12 -4.82 21.67
C ILE A 326 -5.98 -3.91 21.21
N GLY A 327 -6.22 -2.60 21.08
CA GLY A 327 -5.19 -1.63 20.68
C GLY A 327 -4.01 -1.59 21.64
N VAL A 328 -4.27 -1.54 22.95
CA VAL A 328 -3.21 -1.59 23.98
C VAL A 328 -2.50 -2.94 23.99
N ALA A 329 -3.22 -4.05 23.85
CA ALA A 329 -2.61 -5.38 23.82
C ALA A 329 -1.69 -5.54 22.60
N ILE A 330 -2.13 -5.10 21.42
CA ILE A 330 -1.32 -5.13 20.19
C ILE A 330 -0.11 -4.20 20.30
N PHE A 331 -0.25 -3.02 20.91
CA PHE A 331 0.88 -2.14 21.20
C PHE A 331 1.96 -2.85 22.01
N ILE A 332 1.59 -3.48 23.12
CA ILE A 332 2.53 -4.22 23.97
C ILE A 332 3.14 -5.40 23.19
N PHE A 333 2.31 -6.13 22.41
CA PHE A 333 2.78 -7.25 21.60
C PHE A 333 3.72 -6.85 20.47
N SER A 334 3.62 -5.63 19.95
CA SER A 334 4.55 -5.11 18.93
C SER A 334 6.00 -5.00 19.43
N THR A 335 6.21 -5.03 20.75
CA THR A 335 7.53 -4.84 21.38
C THR A 335 8.18 -6.16 21.80
N SER A 336 9.42 -6.06 22.29
CA SER A 336 10.19 -7.20 22.79
C SER A 336 9.62 -7.81 24.08
N VAL A 337 8.57 -7.22 24.66
CA VAL A 337 7.81 -7.83 25.77
C VAL A 337 7.16 -9.13 25.32
N PHE A 338 6.67 -9.20 24.07
CA PHE A 338 6.18 -10.46 23.52
C PHE A 338 7.35 -11.33 23.05
N PRO A 339 7.38 -12.63 23.40
CA PRO A 339 8.49 -13.52 23.07
C PRO A 339 8.44 -13.96 21.59
N TRP A 340 8.74 -13.03 20.67
CA TRP A 340 8.73 -13.24 19.21
C TRP A 340 9.61 -14.40 18.75
N ILE A 341 10.57 -14.83 19.56
CA ILE A 341 11.39 -16.02 19.31
C ILE A 341 10.54 -17.28 19.11
N LEU A 342 9.41 -17.40 19.83
CA LEU A 342 8.49 -18.53 19.72
C LEU A 342 7.85 -18.64 18.33
N LEU A 343 7.68 -17.50 17.64
CA LEU A 343 7.05 -17.44 16.32
C LEU A 343 8.07 -17.38 15.17
N ASN A 344 9.37 -17.36 15.47
CA ASN A 344 10.44 -17.14 14.48
C ASN A 344 10.53 -18.25 13.41
N LYS A 345 10.06 -19.47 13.73
CA LYS A 345 10.02 -20.63 12.82
C LYS A 345 8.66 -20.86 12.16
N THR A 346 7.69 -19.99 12.41
CA THR A 346 6.33 -20.08 11.87
C THR A 346 6.15 -19.13 10.67
N PRO A 347 5.02 -19.19 9.93
CA PRO A 347 4.72 -18.22 8.88
C PRO A 347 4.72 -16.75 9.36
N PHE A 348 4.58 -16.48 10.67
CA PHE A 348 4.67 -15.13 11.24
C PHE A 348 6.04 -14.46 11.02
N LYS A 349 7.09 -15.20 10.67
CA LYS A 349 8.38 -14.60 10.25
C LYS A 349 8.26 -13.63 9.08
N MET A 350 7.21 -13.76 8.25
CA MET A 350 6.91 -12.84 7.15
C MET A 350 6.56 -11.42 7.62
N ILE A 351 6.20 -11.25 8.91
CA ILE A 351 5.98 -9.91 9.49
C ILE A 351 7.28 -9.11 9.49
N GLN A 352 8.45 -9.75 9.62
CA GLN A 352 9.80 -9.15 9.65
C GLN A 352 10.02 -8.13 10.78
N TYR A 353 9.21 -7.09 10.84
CA TYR A 353 9.27 -5.98 11.78
C TYR A 353 8.01 -5.95 12.62
N THR A 354 8.15 -6.16 13.92
CA THR A 354 6.99 -6.29 14.83
C THR A 354 6.30 -4.94 15.07
N TRP A 355 7.00 -3.83 14.87
CA TRP A 355 6.40 -2.50 14.86
C TRP A 355 5.36 -2.30 13.76
N ARG A 356 5.27 -3.18 12.73
CA ARG A 356 4.16 -3.14 11.76
C ARG A 356 2.77 -3.27 12.41
N PHE A 357 2.70 -3.86 13.60
CA PHE A 357 1.48 -3.89 14.39
C PHE A 357 1.02 -2.50 14.86
N ASP A 358 1.91 -1.51 14.91
CA ASP A 358 1.57 -0.14 15.27
C ASP A 358 0.64 0.53 14.26
N MET A 359 0.54 0.01 13.03
CA MET A 359 -0.53 0.39 12.10
C MET A 359 -1.92 0.13 12.70
N ILE A 360 -2.13 -1.06 13.26
CA ILE A 360 -3.40 -1.46 13.87
C ILE A 360 -3.59 -0.75 15.21
N THR A 361 -2.55 -0.68 16.03
CA THR A 361 -2.55 0.08 17.29
C THR A 361 -2.98 1.53 17.05
N THR A 362 -2.38 2.19 16.07
CA THR A 362 -2.67 3.58 15.70
C THR A 362 -4.15 3.78 15.42
N LEU A 363 -4.73 2.91 14.59
CA LEU A 363 -6.15 2.98 14.25
C LEU A 363 -7.06 2.82 15.46
N LEU A 364 -6.82 1.78 16.27
CA LEU A 364 -7.70 1.44 17.39
C LEU A 364 -7.62 2.47 18.52
N LEU A 365 -6.42 2.97 18.82
CA LEU A 365 -6.24 4.01 19.82
C LEU A 365 -6.77 5.37 19.35
N ALA A 366 -6.64 5.70 18.06
CA ALA A 366 -7.28 6.89 17.49
C ALA A 366 -8.81 6.82 17.62
N ILE A 367 -9.43 5.65 17.46
CA ILE A 367 -10.87 5.45 17.72
C ILE A 367 -11.21 5.76 19.18
N PHE A 368 -10.40 5.29 20.14
CA PHE A 368 -10.61 5.62 21.56
C PHE A 368 -10.56 7.13 21.80
N VAL A 369 -9.48 7.80 21.38
CA VAL A 369 -9.30 9.26 21.56
C VAL A 369 -10.47 10.03 20.95
N ALA A 370 -10.86 9.69 19.73
CA ALA A 370 -11.93 10.38 19.03
C ALA A 370 -13.33 10.10 19.60
N SER A 371 -13.58 8.88 20.07
CA SER A 371 -14.88 8.52 20.65
C SER A 371 -15.11 9.19 22.01
N ASP A 372 -14.03 9.55 22.71
CA ASP A 372 -14.04 10.20 24.02
C ASP A 372 -14.98 9.49 25.01
N PRO A 373 -14.79 8.17 25.25
CA PRO A 373 -15.75 7.37 26.01
C PRO A 373 -15.80 7.75 27.50
N LEU A 374 -14.82 8.51 27.97
CA LEU A 374 -14.70 8.99 29.35
C LEU A 374 -15.15 10.45 29.50
N ASN A 375 -15.62 11.10 28.42
CA ASN A 375 -16.06 12.50 28.37
C ASN A 375 -15.00 13.48 28.90
N ILE A 376 -13.73 13.28 28.50
CA ILE A 376 -12.60 14.16 28.81
C ILE A 376 -12.74 15.47 28.02
N PHE A 377 -13.18 15.39 26.75
CA PHE A 377 -13.28 16.52 25.84
C PHE A 377 -14.71 17.07 25.79
N LYS A 378 -15.20 17.57 26.94
CA LYS A 378 -16.60 17.98 27.16
C LYS A 378 -17.10 19.05 26.18
N VAL A 379 -16.23 19.94 25.71
CA VAL A 379 -16.60 21.04 24.81
C VAL A 379 -15.82 20.99 23.49
N ASN A 380 -16.45 21.50 22.42
CA ASN A 380 -15.86 21.48 21.08
C ASN A 380 -14.55 22.27 20.99
N THR A 381 -14.37 23.31 21.81
CA THR A 381 -13.12 24.09 21.88
C THR A 381 -11.94 23.20 22.27
N ILE A 382 -12.11 22.29 23.25
CA ILE A 382 -11.04 21.37 23.66
C ILE A 382 -10.68 20.41 22.51
N LYS A 383 -11.68 19.95 21.76
CA LYS A 383 -11.44 19.11 20.56
C LYS A 383 -10.69 19.88 19.48
N GLY A 384 -11.01 21.16 19.28
CA GLY A 384 -10.27 22.06 18.40
C GLY A 384 -8.81 22.26 18.85
N LEU A 385 -8.58 22.45 20.15
CA LEU A 385 -7.23 22.55 20.73
C LEU A 385 -6.44 21.25 20.57
N LEU A 386 -7.06 20.10 20.75
CA LEU A 386 -6.42 18.80 20.49
C LEU A 386 -6.03 18.66 19.01
N ILE A 387 -6.91 19.03 18.08
CA ILE A 387 -6.63 19.03 16.64
C ILE A 387 -5.43 19.93 16.31
N ALA A 388 -5.42 21.16 16.84
CA ALA A 388 -4.32 22.09 16.65
C ALA A 388 -3.01 21.56 17.27
N PHE A 389 -3.08 20.96 18.46
CA PHE A 389 -1.92 20.37 19.13
C PHE A 389 -1.33 19.19 18.35
N VAL A 390 -2.17 18.30 17.81
CA VAL A 390 -1.74 17.19 16.94
C VAL A 390 -1.05 17.72 15.67
N LEU A 391 -1.61 18.76 15.04
CA LEU A 391 -0.97 19.39 13.89
C LEU A 391 0.39 19.98 14.26
N LEU A 392 0.50 20.69 15.37
CA LEU A 392 1.76 21.25 15.87
C LEU A 392 2.79 20.15 16.19
N LEU A 393 2.38 19.04 16.79
CA LEU A 393 3.26 17.89 17.03
C LEU A 393 3.82 17.30 15.72
N SER A 394 3.00 17.20 14.67
CA SER A 394 3.43 16.71 13.35
C SER A 394 4.44 17.63 12.67
N ILE A 395 4.21 18.95 12.74
CA ILE A 395 5.14 19.96 12.21
C ILE A 395 6.45 19.93 13.00
N SER A 396 6.35 19.83 14.33
CA SER A 396 7.51 19.75 15.22
C SER A 396 8.33 18.48 14.99
N ALA A 397 7.68 17.33 14.76
CA ALA A 397 8.35 16.08 14.40
C ALA A 397 9.10 16.19 13.07
N SER A 398 8.47 16.79 12.06
CA SER A 398 9.07 17.02 10.74
C SER A 398 10.29 17.95 10.83
N TYR A 399 10.18 19.01 11.62
CA TYR A 399 11.32 19.91 11.88
C TYR A 399 12.45 19.19 12.61
N ARG A 400 12.16 18.42 13.65
CA ARG A 400 13.15 17.61 14.36
C ARG A 400 13.87 16.63 13.44
N LEU A 401 13.12 15.96 12.56
CA LEU A 401 13.68 15.02 11.59
C LEU A 401 14.76 15.69 10.72
N ILE A 402 14.47 16.88 10.19
CA ILE A 402 15.43 17.65 9.39
C ILE A 402 16.63 18.08 10.23
N GLN A 403 16.42 18.53 11.47
CA GLN A 403 17.53 18.93 12.34
C GLN A 403 18.47 17.76 12.68
N SER A 404 17.91 16.57 12.93
CA SER A 404 18.69 15.37 13.20
C SER A 404 19.46 14.84 11.98
N TYR A 405 19.02 15.18 10.77
CA TYR A 405 19.54 14.63 9.51
C TYR A 405 19.51 15.68 8.38
N SER A 406 20.13 16.83 8.60
CA SER A 406 20.04 17.96 7.66
C SER A 406 20.52 17.61 6.25
N ALA A 407 21.53 16.73 6.14
CA ALA A 407 22.06 16.25 4.86
C ALA A 407 21.07 15.37 4.05
N ALA A 408 20.02 14.85 4.67
CA ALA A 408 19.00 14.06 3.97
C ALA A 408 17.95 14.94 3.28
N LEU A 409 17.89 16.24 3.59
CA LEU A 409 17.05 17.20 2.87
C LEU A 409 17.82 17.72 1.65
N ILE A 410 17.52 17.18 0.47
CA ILE A 410 18.25 17.49 -0.76
C ILE A 410 17.41 18.33 -1.72
N PRO A 411 18.03 19.21 -2.54
CA PRO A 411 17.32 19.94 -3.57
C PRO A 411 16.62 19.01 -4.57
N TYR A 412 15.48 19.43 -5.10
CA TYR A 412 14.76 18.68 -6.14
C TYR A 412 15.65 18.35 -7.34
N SER A 413 16.57 19.24 -7.74
CA SER A 413 17.50 19.00 -8.84
C SER A 413 18.43 17.80 -8.59
N GLU A 414 18.85 17.58 -7.35
CA GLU A 414 19.63 16.42 -6.94
C GLU A 414 18.74 15.17 -6.83
N TYR A 415 17.55 15.32 -6.27
CA TYR A 415 16.58 14.22 -6.18
C TYR A 415 16.17 13.68 -7.55
N ASN A 416 15.98 14.56 -8.54
CA ASN A 416 15.55 14.16 -9.87
C ASN A 416 16.63 13.35 -10.63
N LYS A 417 17.87 13.27 -10.14
CA LYS A 417 18.88 12.35 -10.68
C LYS A 417 18.47 10.91 -10.37
N MET A 418 18.44 10.06 -11.39
CA MET A 418 18.08 8.66 -11.24
C MET A 418 19.11 7.92 -10.37
N SER A 419 18.63 6.92 -9.64
CA SER A 419 19.46 6.01 -8.84
C SER A 419 19.10 4.56 -9.21
N PRO A 420 19.56 4.07 -10.38
CA PRO A 420 19.05 2.83 -10.97
C PRO A 420 19.28 1.58 -10.11
N TYR A 421 20.27 1.60 -9.23
CA TYR A 421 20.60 0.49 -8.33
C TYR A 421 19.93 0.59 -6.95
N SER A 422 19.10 1.61 -6.69
CA SER A 422 18.26 1.69 -5.49
C SER A 422 17.05 0.76 -5.59
N ILE A 423 17.27 -0.56 -5.54
CA ILE A 423 16.24 -1.59 -5.78
C ILE A 423 15.49 -2.08 -4.51
N GLY A 424 15.58 -1.33 -3.41
CA GLY A 424 15.01 -1.68 -2.11
C GLY A 424 15.99 -2.41 -1.19
N GLY A 425 15.74 -2.33 0.13
CA GLY A 425 16.70 -2.74 1.17
C GLY A 425 17.06 -4.23 1.21
N GLY A 426 16.18 -5.12 0.73
CA GLY A 426 16.43 -6.57 0.76
C GLY A 426 16.69 -7.21 -0.61
N GLN A 427 16.73 -6.44 -1.70
CA GLN A 427 16.95 -6.93 -3.06
C GLN A 427 16.04 -8.13 -3.40
N GLU A 428 14.83 -8.08 -2.86
CA GLU A 428 14.01 -9.25 -2.54
C GLU A 428 13.60 -10.02 -3.80
N TYR A 429 13.46 -9.30 -4.93
CA TYR A 429 12.98 -9.85 -6.19
C TYR A 429 14.10 -10.09 -7.21
N LEU A 430 15.36 -10.08 -6.76
CA LEU A 430 16.42 -10.69 -7.55
C LEU A 430 16.34 -12.22 -7.46
N PRO A 431 16.60 -12.94 -8.55
CA PRO A 431 16.84 -14.38 -8.47
C PRO A 431 18.03 -14.66 -7.54
N VAL A 432 17.95 -15.75 -6.77
CA VAL A 432 19.04 -16.17 -5.87
C VAL A 432 20.34 -16.33 -6.66
N GLY A 433 21.44 -15.80 -6.13
CA GLY A 433 22.76 -15.82 -6.77
C GLY A 433 23.06 -14.58 -7.63
N THR A 434 22.10 -13.67 -7.80
CA THR A 434 22.36 -12.39 -8.47
C THR A 434 23.15 -11.46 -7.55
N ASN A 435 24.25 -10.91 -8.08
CA ASN A 435 25.14 -9.96 -7.44
C ASN A 435 25.02 -8.60 -8.14
N ILE A 436 24.59 -7.58 -7.39
CA ILE A 436 24.38 -6.23 -7.91
C ILE A 436 25.68 -5.56 -8.35
N ASN A 437 26.74 -5.66 -7.54
CA ASN A 437 28.04 -5.05 -7.86
C ASN A 437 28.60 -5.61 -9.19
N THR A 438 28.33 -6.88 -9.47
CA THR A 438 28.66 -7.48 -10.77
C THR A 438 27.81 -6.90 -11.89
N LEU A 439 26.50 -6.69 -11.70
CA LEU A 439 25.64 -6.05 -12.71
C LEU A 439 26.10 -4.63 -13.02
N GLU A 440 26.39 -3.83 -11.99
CA GLU A 440 26.85 -2.44 -12.12
C GLU A 440 28.15 -2.31 -12.94
N ARG A 441 29.05 -3.29 -12.84
CA ARG A 441 30.28 -3.35 -13.63
C ARG A 441 30.10 -4.01 -14.99
N THR A 442 28.97 -4.66 -15.24
CA THR A 442 28.73 -5.38 -16.49
C THR A 442 28.28 -4.39 -17.55
N LYS A 443 29.02 -4.32 -18.66
CA LYS A 443 28.64 -3.49 -19.80
C LYS A 443 27.28 -3.92 -20.35
N HIS A 444 26.40 -2.95 -20.56
CA HIS A 444 25.03 -3.16 -21.08
C HIS A 444 25.00 -3.52 -22.56
N GLN A 445 25.49 -4.71 -22.92
CA GLN A 445 25.52 -5.24 -24.29
C GLN A 445 25.52 -6.78 -24.29
N PRO A 446 25.13 -7.45 -25.40
CA PRO A 446 25.22 -8.89 -25.52
C PRO A 446 26.67 -9.36 -25.40
N LYS A 447 26.91 -10.40 -24.60
CA LYS A 447 28.23 -10.97 -24.34
C LYS A 447 28.24 -12.43 -24.76
N ILE A 448 29.16 -12.77 -25.67
CA ILE A 448 29.42 -14.18 -26.02
C ILE A 448 30.12 -14.85 -24.84
N THR A 449 29.52 -15.92 -24.33
CA THR A 449 30.07 -16.73 -23.23
C THR A 449 30.76 -17.99 -23.73
N SER A 450 30.33 -18.53 -24.88
CA SER A 450 30.95 -19.66 -25.54
C SER A 450 30.75 -19.57 -27.06
N GLY A 451 31.73 -20.02 -27.85
CA GLY A 451 31.69 -19.95 -29.32
C GLY A 451 32.19 -18.63 -29.90
N LYS A 452 31.85 -18.38 -31.18
CA LYS A 452 32.26 -17.17 -31.92
C LYS A 452 31.11 -16.71 -32.82
N ALA A 453 30.79 -15.42 -32.74
CA ALA A 453 29.84 -14.75 -33.63
C ALA A 453 30.20 -13.27 -33.77
N LYS A 454 29.80 -12.64 -34.87
CA LYS A 454 29.83 -11.18 -35.02
C LYS A 454 28.46 -10.62 -34.64
N ILE A 455 28.39 -9.83 -33.57
CA ILE A 455 27.18 -9.16 -33.09
C ILE A 455 27.22 -7.68 -33.48
N THR A 456 26.13 -7.17 -34.06
CA THR A 456 25.98 -5.77 -34.49
C THR A 456 24.56 -5.25 -34.20
N ASP A 457 24.38 -3.93 -34.26
CA ASP A 457 23.07 -3.27 -34.17
C ASP A 457 22.27 -3.60 -32.91
N PHE A 458 22.96 -3.71 -31.77
CA PHE A 458 22.31 -3.89 -30.49
C PHE A 458 21.44 -2.67 -30.15
N LYS A 459 20.17 -2.92 -29.86
CA LYS A 459 19.19 -1.92 -29.43
C LYS A 459 18.29 -2.51 -28.35
N GLN A 460 17.92 -1.69 -27.38
CA GLN A 460 16.93 -2.03 -26.37
C GLN A 460 15.95 -0.87 -26.19
N THR A 461 14.66 -1.19 -26.14
CA THR A 461 13.59 -0.24 -25.90
C THR A 461 12.54 -0.90 -25.00
N GLY A 462 12.47 -0.47 -23.74
CA GLY A 462 11.73 -1.21 -22.73
C GLY A 462 12.29 -2.63 -22.57
N THR A 463 11.41 -3.62 -22.52
CA THR A 463 11.76 -5.05 -22.42
C THR A 463 12.24 -5.64 -23.75
N LYS A 464 11.99 -4.93 -24.87
CA LYS A 464 12.36 -5.41 -26.20
C LYS A 464 13.82 -5.16 -26.50
N LEU A 465 14.53 -6.22 -26.85
CA LEU A 465 15.96 -6.24 -27.15
C LEU A 465 16.17 -6.87 -28.52
N THR A 466 16.99 -6.23 -29.37
CA THR A 466 17.31 -6.75 -30.70
C THR A 466 18.79 -6.60 -31.04
N PHE A 467 19.35 -7.55 -31.79
CA PHE A 467 20.65 -7.41 -32.43
C PHE A 467 20.79 -8.37 -33.62
N ASN A 468 21.69 -8.04 -34.53
CA ASN A 468 22.04 -8.88 -35.68
C ASN A 468 23.24 -9.75 -35.34
N PHE A 469 23.28 -10.97 -35.88
CA PHE A 469 24.42 -11.88 -35.73
C PHE A 469 24.81 -12.53 -37.06
N LYS A 470 26.11 -12.78 -37.23
CA LYS A 470 26.70 -13.50 -38.37
C LYS A 470 27.83 -14.43 -37.91
N ASN A 471 28.08 -15.46 -38.71
CA ASN A 471 29.16 -16.43 -38.52
C ASN A 471 29.11 -17.13 -37.15
N ALA A 472 27.91 -17.30 -36.59
CA ALA A 472 27.72 -18.02 -35.34
C ALA A 472 27.82 -19.53 -35.57
N LYS A 473 28.49 -20.23 -34.66
CA LYS A 473 28.52 -21.69 -34.60
C LYS A 473 28.18 -22.09 -33.16
N ASP A 474 26.95 -22.56 -32.95
CA ASP A 474 26.39 -22.94 -31.64
C ASP A 474 26.86 -22.03 -30.49
N THR A 475 26.76 -20.72 -30.71
CA THR A 475 27.38 -19.71 -29.86
C THR A 475 26.42 -19.31 -28.75
N GLU A 476 26.85 -19.44 -27.50
CA GLU A 476 26.10 -18.98 -26.34
C GLU A 476 26.31 -17.49 -26.11
N VAL A 477 25.21 -16.76 -25.90
CA VAL A 477 25.21 -15.32 -25.69
C VAL A 477 24.36 -14.99 -24.48
N ASN A 478 24.97 -14.31 -23.52
CA ASN A 478 24.27 -13.66 -22.42
C ASN A 478 23.80 -12.28 -22.85
N LEU A 479 22.55 -12.00 -22.57
CA LEU A 479 21.88 -10.75 -22.86
C LEU A 479 21.95 -9.86 -21.62
N PRO A 480 22.06 -8.53 -21.77
CA PRO A 480 22.14 -7.59 -20.65
C PRO A 480 20.76 -7.35 -20.01
N ILE A 481 20.04 -8.43 -19.68
CA ILE A 481 18.77 -8.41 -18.94
C ILE A 481 18.74 -9.60 -17.98
N ILE A 482 18.10 -9.43 -16.83
CA ILE A 482 17.87 -10.56 -15.90
C ILE A 482 16.85 -11.52 -16.53
N GLY A 483 17.15 -12.82 -16.51
CA GLY A 483 16.38 -13.87 -17.20
C GLY A 483 15.05 -14.25 -16.55
N TYR A 484 14.24 -13.27 -16.12
CA TYR A 484 12.94 -13.51 -15.49
C TYR A 484 11.97 -14.32 -16.37
N TYR A 485 11.10 -15.10 -15.72
CA TYR A 485 10.10 -15.89 -16.42
C TYR A 485 9.10 -14.99 -17.17
N GLY A 486 8.98 -15.21 -18.48
CA GLY A 486 8.15 -14.42 -19.40
C GLY A 486 8.95 -13.80 -20.55
N PHE A 487 10.27 -13.62 -20.39
CA PHE A 487 11.14 -13.27 -21.53
C PHE A 487 11.22 -14.43 -22.54
N GLN A 488 11.07 -14.12 -23.82
CA GLN A 488 11.13 -15.12 -24.90
C GLN A 488 11.85 -14.55 -26.13
N SER A 489 12.47 -15.43 -26.90
CA SER A 489 13.18 -15.16 -28.16
C SER A 489 12.37 -15.52 -29.42
N LYS A 490 11.06 -15.75 -29.29
CA LYS A 490 10.23 -16.41 -30.31
C LYS A 490 10.07 -15.66 -31.64
N ASP A 491 10.26 -14.34 -31.64
CA ASP A 491 10.14 -13.49 -32.82
C ASP A 491 11.50 -13.29 -33.53
N SER A 492 12.51 -14.07 -33.15
CA SER A 492 13.84 -14.03 -33.76
C SER A 492 13.85 -14.63 -35.17
N ILE A 493 14.78 -14.17 -36.01
CA ILE A 493 14.98 -14.65 -37.38
C ILE A 493 16.29 -15.44 -37.43
N GLY A 494 16.26 -16.64 -38.00
CA GLY A 494 17.40 -17.57 -38.04
C GLY A 494 17.34 -18.63 -36.95
N GLN A 495 18.44 -19.35 -36.71
CA GLN A 495 18.51 -20.35 -35.64
C GLN A 495 18.87 -19.69 -34.31
N VAL A 496 17.85 -19.48 -33.47
CA VAL A 496 17.96 -18.93 -32.11
C VAL A 496 17.21 -19.83 -31.15
N SER A 497 17.87 -20.27 -30.08
CA SER A 497 17.26 -21.14 -29.07
C SER A 497 16.25 -20.39 -28.20
N LYS A 498 15.45 -21.15 -27.43
CA LYS A 498 14.60 -20.59 -26.38
C LYS A 498 15.47 -19.92 -25.32
N LEU A 499 15.03 -18.76 -24.84
CA LEU A 499 15.69 -18.05 -23.76
C LEU A 499 15.64 -18.86 -22.46
N THR A 500 16.78 -18.92 -21.77
CA THR A 500 16.94 -19.53 -20.44
C THR A 500 17.62 -18.55 -19.49
N MET A 501 17.59 -18.83 -18.19
CA MET A 501 18.31 -18.05 -17.19
C MET A 501 19.68 -18.68 -16.93
N ASP A 502 20.75 -17.91 -17.12
CA ASP A 502 22.12 -18.35 -16.85
C ASP A 502 22.47 -18.20 -15.37
N LYS A 503 22.19 -19.26 -14.61
CA LYS A 503 22.48 -19.30 -13.16
C LYS A 503 23.97 -19.19 -12.83
N GLN A 504 24.88 -19.44 -13.78
CA GLN A 504 26.32 -19.34 -13.55
C GLN A 504 26.84 -17.92 -13.77
N HIS A 505 26.20 -17.15 -14.65
CA HIS A 505 26.58 -15.79 -14.98
C HIS A 505 25.51 -14.78 -14.55
N ASN A 506 25.33 -14.69 -13.23
CA ASN A 506 24.55 -13.65 -12.59
C ASN A 506 23.04 -13.63 -12.94
N ASN A 507 22.48 -14.77 -13.33
CA ASN A 507 21.07 -14.94 -13.72
C ASN A 507 20.64 -14.09 -14.92
N LEU A 508 21.59 -13.71 -15.79
CA LEU A 508 21.28 -13.05 -17.05
C LEU A 508 20.53 -13.98 -18.00
N ALA A 509 19.75 -13.40 -18.90
CA ALA A 509 19.11 -14.17 -19.96
C ALA A 509 20.17 -14.73 -20.92
N LYS A 510 20.02 -16.00 -21.32
CA LYS A 510 20.92 -16.71 -22.22
C LYS A 510 20.18 -17.33 -23.38
N ILE A 511 20.78 -17.21 -24.57
CA ILE A 511 20.36 -17.85 -25.81
C ILE A 511 21.56 -18.49 -26.51
N THR A 512 21.28 -19.42 -27.41
CA THR A 512 22.24 -20.03 -28.33
C THR A 512 21.86 -19.64 -29.74
N ILE A 513 22.83 -19.15 -30.52
CA ILE A 513 22.63 -18.70 -31.90
C ILE A 513 23.51 -19.49 -32.86
N ASN A 514 23.00 -19.75 -34.07
CA ASN A 514 23.73 -20.47 -35.12
C ASN A 514 23.51 -19.86 -36.50
N GLY A 515 24.57 -19.79 -37.31
CA GLY A 515 24.57 -19.20 -38.64
C GLY A 515 24.50 -17.66 -38.65
N LYS A 516 23.47 -17.11 -39.29
CA LYS A 516 23.21 -15.67 -39.42
C LYS A 516 21.74 -15.37 -39.18
N GLY A 517 21.44 -14.21 -38.62
CA GLY A 517 20.06 -13.84 -38.33
C GLY A 517 19.95 -12.58 -37.47
N LYS A 518 18.78 -12.44 -36.85
CA LYS A 518 18.43 -11.34 -35.94
C LYS A 518 17.77 -11.91 -34.70
N VAL A 519 18.32 -11.60 -33.54
CA VAL A 519 17.70 -11.91 -32.26
C VAL A 519 16.66 -10.84 -31.95
N VAL A 520 15.48 -11.28 -31.53
CA VAL A 520 14.41 -10.46 -30.98
C VAL A 520 13.94 -11.11 -29.68
N VAL A 521 14.25 -10.45 -28.56
CA VAL A 521 13.82 -10.86 -27.23
C VAL A 521 12.88 -9.81 -26.68
N ASP A 522 11.79 -10.24 -26.07
CA ASP A 522 10.85 -9.36 -25.39
C ASP A 522 10.16 -10.09 -24.22
N TYR A 523 9.52 -9.33 -23.34
CA TYR A 523 8.67 -9.88 -22.30
C TYR A 523 7.27 -10.13 -22.86
N TYR A 524 6.83 -11.38 -22.85
CA TYR A 524 5.49 -11.75 -23.29
C TYR A 524 4.66 -12.13 -22.08
N GLU A 525 3.64 -11.32 -21.80
CA GLU A 525 2.67 -11.63 -20.74
C GLU A 525 2.11 -13.05 -20.90
N THR A 526 2.13 -13.80 -19.81
CA THR A 526 1.67 -15.18 -19.76
C THR A 526 0.14 -15.25 -19.85
N LYS A 527 -0.39 -16.43 -20.18
CA LYS A 527 -1.85 -16.65 -20.15
C LYS A 527 -2.42 -16.43 -18.75
N ILE A 528 -1.68 -16.77 -17.70
CA ILE A 528 -2.09 -16.58 -16.30
C ILE A 528 -2.19 -15.09 -16.00
N GLN A 529 -1.16 -14.30 -16.34
CA GLN A 529 -1.15 -12.85 -16.13
C GLN A 529 -2.32 -12.16 -16.83
N LYS A 530 -2.54 -12.47 -18.11
CA LYS A 530 -3.66 -11.91 -18.88
C LYS A 530 -4.99 -12.28 -18.26
N SER A 531 -5.28 -13.57 -18.07
CA SER A 531 -6.58 -14.02 -17.57
C SER A 531 -6.86 -13.48 -16.17
N ALA A 532 -5.88 -13.50 -15.27
CA ALA A 532 -6.03 -13.00 -13.90
C ALA A 532 -6.47 -11.53 -13.86
N ARG A 533 -5.85 -10.67 -14.68
CA ARG A 533 -6.21 -9.25 -14.80
C ARG A 533 -7.65 -9.07 -15.30
N HIS A 534 -8.06 -9.82 -16.33
CA HIS A 534 -9.43 -9.77 -16.84
C HIS A 534 -10.46 -10.23 -15.79
N PHE A 535 -10.17 -11.31 -15.06
CA PHE A 535 -11.06 -11.80 -14.01
C PHE A 535 -11.27 -10.78 -12.88
N SER A 536 -10.21 -10.12 -12.42
CA SER A 536 -10.35 -9.06 -11.41
C SER A 536 -11.10 -7.84 -11.94
N ALA A 537 -10.87 -7.44 -13.19
CA ALA A 537 -11.61 -6.34 -13.83
C ALA A 537 -13.11 -6.65 -13.96
N ILE A 538 -13.47 -7.85 -14.44
CA ILE A 538 -14.86 -8.31 -14.54
C ILE A 538 -15.51 -8.37 -13.15
N SER A 539 -14.79 -8.88 -12.14
CA SER A 539 -15.28 -8.93 -10.76
C SER A 539 -15.61 -7.54 -10.22
N LEU A 540 -14.78 -6.54 -10.51
CA LEU A 540 -15.04 -5.15 -10.14
C LEU A 540 -16.28 -4.60 -10.83
N ILE A 541 -16.44 -4.82 -12.13
CA ILE A 541 -17.62 -4.37 -12.90
C ILE A 541 -18.89 -4.99 -12.32
N ILE A 542 -18.89 -6.31 -12.09
CA ILE A 542 -20.04 -7.01 -11.50
C ILE A 542 -20.40 -6.42 -10.14
N MET A 543 -19.40 -6.16 -9.29
CA MET A 543 -19.63 -5.56 -7.97
C MET A 543 -20.24 -4.15 -8.06
N ILE A 544 -19.72 -3.30 -8.95
CA ILE A 544 -20.26 -1.95 -9.18
C ILE A 544 -21.70 -2.04 -9.67
N LEU A 545 -21.99 -2.92 -10.63
CA LEU A 545 -23.36 -3.13 -11.15
C LEU A 545 -24.31 -3.60 -10.06
N ILE A 546 -23.89 -4.53 -9.19
CA ILE A 546 -24.70 -4.98 -8.04
C ILE A 546 -24.99 -3.83 -7.07
N MET A 547 -23.99 -2.98 -6.81
CA MET A 547 -24.14 -1.82 -5.93
C MET A 547 -25.11 -0.78 -6.50
N ILE A 548 -25.05 -0.53 -7.81
CA ILE A 548 -25.94 0.42 -8.49
C ILE A 548 -27.36 -0.16 -8.59
N ALA A 549 -27.52 -1.41 -9.02
CA ALA A 549 -28.83 -2.02 -9.28
C ALA A 549 -29.67 -2.25 -7.99
N TYR A 550 -29.03 -2.40 -6.84
CA TYR A 550 -29.72 -2.73 -5.59
C TYR A 550 -30.67 -1.63 -5.06
N PRO A 551 -30.25 -0.34 -4.95
CA PRO A 551 -31.16 0.77 -4.67
C PRO A 551 -32.36 0.82 -5.62
N PHE A 552 -32.13 0.58 -6.92
CA PHE A 552 -33.20 0.55 -7.92
C PHE A 552 -34.17 -0.62 -7.70
N ARG A 553 -33.66 -1.84 -7.48
CA ARG A 553 -34.51 -3.01 -7.22
C ARG A 553 -35.37 -2.86 -5.97
N ASN A 554 -34.83 -2.29 -4.89
CA ASN A 554 -35.61 -2.05 -3.67
C ASN A 554 -36.66 -0.95 -3.83
N LYS A 555 -36.44 0.03 -4.72
CA LYS A 555 -37.44 1.04 -5.09
C LYS A 555 -38.50 0.51 -6.07
N LEU A 556 -38.13 -0.39 -6.99
CA LEU A 556 -39.02 -0.99 -7.99
C LEU A 556 -39.84 -2.17 -7.48
N LYS A 557 -39.35 -2.94 -6.50
CA LYS A 557 -40.06 -4.12 -5.95
C LYS A 557 -41.48 -3.80 -5.44
N PRO A 558 -41.74 -2.68 -4.73
CA PRO A 558 -43.11 -2.27 -4.37
C PRO A 558 -43.97 -1.88 -5.58
N LEU A 559 -43.38 -1.25 -6.60
CA LEU A 559 -44.08 -0.87 -7.84
C LEU A 559 -44.49 -2.10 -8.67
N LEU A 560 -43.59 -3.08 -8.78
CA LEU A 560 -43.85 -4.33 -9.50
C LEU A 560 -44.85 -5.24 -8.76
N LEU A 561 -44.87 -5.21 -7.42
CA LEU A 561 -45.88 -5.90 -6.62
C LEU A 561 -47.27 -5.27 -6.76
N LYS A 562 -47.36 -3.95 -7.02
CA LYS A 562 -48.62 -3.26 -7.36
C LYS A 562 -49.12 -3.55 -8.77
N LEU A 563 -48.23 -3.99 -9.67
CA LEU A 563 -48.55 -4.33 -11.06
C LEU A 563 -48.87 -5.81 -11.26
N LYS A 564 -48.79 -6.65 -10.21
CA LYS A 564 -49.31 -8.02 -10.30
C LYS A 564 -50.84 -7.98 -10.38
N PRO A 565 -51.47 -8.57 -11.42
CA PRO A 565 -52.93 -8.64 -11.47
C PRO A 565 -53.45 -9.43 -10.26
N LYS A 566 -54.44 -8.85 -9.56
CA LYS A 566 -55.31 -9.56 -8.61
C LYS A 566 -56.21 -10.49 -9.42
N ASN A 567 -55.78 -11.71 -9.70
CA ASN A 567 -56.64 -12.81 -10.14
C ASN A 567 -56.17 -14.04 -9.32
N GLU A 568 -56.98 -14.82 -8.63
CA GLU A 568 -58.42 -15.09 -8.76
C GLU A 568 -59.02 -15.34 -7.36
N GLU A 569 -59.98 -14.50 -6.95
CA GLU A 569 -61.04 -14.97 -6.06
C GLU A 569 -61.93 -15.87 -6.94
N LYS A 570 -61.95 -17.18 -6.65
CA LYS A 570 -62.97 -18.06 -7.25
C LYS A 570 -64.33 -17.69 -6.65
N PRO A 571 -65.36 -17.43 -7.48
CA PRO A 571 -66.72 -17.30 -6.98
C PRO A 571 -67.35 -18.69 -6.78
N ILE A 572 -67.91 -18.86 -5.58
CA ILE A 572 -68.84 -19.91 -5.05
C ILE A 572 -68.38 -21.36 -5.16
#